data_AF-A0A842W1G2-F1
#
_entry.id   AF-A0A842W1G2-F1
#
_cell.length_a   1.000
_cell.length_b   1.000
_cell.length_c   1.000
_cell.angle_alpha   90.00
_cell.angle_beta   90.00
_cell.angle_gamma   90.00
#
_symmetry.space_group_name_H-M   'P 1'
#
loop_
_entity.id
_entity.type
_entity.pdbx_description
1 polymer ?
#
loop_
_entity_poly.entity_id
_entity_poly.type
_entity_poly.pdbx_seq_one_letter_code
_entity_poly.pdbx_strand_id
1 'polypeptide(L)'
;MKVLLDTTYLLPTISVTVDIISPSFLHRILTTNVHEFYFSELSLFELAAKGAKLVSQKDNTLVVADITRGLDALRWDKRLRALPWYTNPLLLELAVKIRVFHSDFFDCLILSTAVCFAEVFATFDQDLFEKIRTHPPLIQEVRALNDSFRFWFHDLSSEPIAL
;
A
#
# COMPACT_ATOMS: atom_id res chain seq x y z
N MET A 1 -10.46 -3.68 -11.97
CA MET A 1 -9.31 -2.77 -11.84
C MET A 1 -8.19 -3.50 -11.12
N LYS A 2 -6.95 -3.15 -11.45
CA LYS A 2 -5.77 -3.51 -10.67
C LYS A 2 -5.61 -2.51 -9.53
N VAL A 3 -5.72 -2.96 -8.29
CA VAL A 3 -5.68 -2.13 -7.08
C VAL A 3 -4.44 -2.52 -6.29
N LEU A 4 -3.51 -1.58 -6.09
CA LEU A 4 -2.40 -1.75 -5.16
C LEU A 4 -2.84 -1.26 -3.78
N LEU A 5 -2.82 -2.15 -2.80
CA LEU A 5 -3.08 -1.85 -1.40
C LEU A 5 -1.80 -1.35 -0.74
N ASP A 6 -1.89 -0.19 -0.09
CA ASP A 6 -0.89 0.32 0.83
C ASP A 6 -0.72 -0.61 2.05
N THR A 7 0.44 -0.54 2.71
CA THR A 7 0.82 -1.39 3.84
C THR A 7 -0.21 -1.35 4.97
N THR A 8 -0.88 -0.21 5.18
CA THR A 8 -1.89 -0.05 6.23
C THR A 8 -3.03 -1.07 6.12
N TYR A 9 -3.46 -1.44 4.92
CA TYR A 9 -4.49 -2.48 4.71
C TYR A 9 -4.04 -3.88 5.14
N LEU A 10 -2.73 -4.09 5.25
CA LEU A 10 -2.11 -5.39 5.54
C LEU A 10 -1.75 -5.55 7.02
N LEU A 11 -1.75 -4.46 7.80
CA LEU A 11 -1.47 -4.51 9.26
C LEU A 11 -2.32 -5.54 10.02
N PRO A 12 -3.61 -5.73 9.73
CA PRO A 12 -4.41 -6.75 10.41
C PRO A 12 -3.89 -8.18 10.22
N THR A 13 -3.13 -8.46 9.16
CA THR A 13 -2.56 -9.80 8.92
C THR A 13 -1.51 -10.18 9.97
N ILE A 14 -0.83 -9.19 10.54
CA ILE A 14 0.13 -9.36 11.65
C ILE A 14 -0.51 -9.02 12.99
N SER A 15 -1.83 -9.13 13.12
CA SER A 15 -2.59 -8.86 14.36
C SER A 15 -2.48 -7.42 14.88
N VAL A 16 -2.18 -6.45 14.00
CA VAL A 16 -2.20 -5.03 14.34
C VAL A 16 -3.53 -4.42 13.89
N THR A 17 -4.29 -3.87 14.84
CA THR A 17 -5.59 -3.23 14.57
C THR A 17 -5.42 -1.91 13.83
N VAL A 18 -6.37 -1.63 12.93
CA VAL A 18 -6.53 -0.34 12.26
C VAL A 18 -7.96 0.12 12.52
N ASP A 19 -8.15 1.27 13.15
CA ASP A 19 -9.44 1.70 13.73
C ASP A 19 -10.61 1.71 12.72
N ILE A 20 -10.31 2.00 11.45
CA ILE A 20 -11.31 2.22 10.40
C ILE A 20 -11.74 0.91 9.73
N ILE A 21 -10.94 -0.16 9.81
CA ILE A 21 -11.22 -1.43 9.14
C ILE A 21 -11.32 -2.60 10.10
N SER A 22 -12.32 -3.44 9.90
CA SER A 22 -12.47 -4.69 10.65
C SER A 22 -11.28 -5.63 10.41
N PRO A 23 -10.88 -6.49 11.37
CA PRO A 23 -9.83 -7.49 11.16
C PRO A 23 -10.08 -8.42 9.96
N SER A 24 -11.34 -8.65 9.59
CA SER A 24 -11.74 -9.45 8.43
C SER A 24 -11.86 -8.65 7.12
N PHE A 25 -11.48 -7.36 7.12
CA PHE A 25 -11.62 -6.46 5.97
C PHE A 25 -10.91 -7.00 4.74
N LEU A 26 -9.62 -7.33 4.88
CA LEU A 26 -8.82 -7.83 3.77
C LEU A 26 -9.42 -9.11 3.19
N HIS A 27 -9.81 -10.07 4.05
CA HIS A 27 -10.47 -11.30 3.59
C HIS A 27 -11.76 -11.01 2.82
N ARG A 28 -12.58 -10.07 3.29
CA ARG A 28 -13.82 -9.67 2.63
C ARG A 28 -13.54 -9.09 1.23
N ILE A 29 -12.67 -8.09 1.11
CA ILE A 29 -12.41 -7.47 -0.20
C ILE A 29 -11.78 -8.46 -1.20
N LEU A 30 -10.96 -9.40 -0.72
CA LEU A 30 -10.35 -10.44 -1.56
C LEU A 30 -11.34 -11.54 -1.99
N THR A 31 -12.50 -11.67 -1.34
CA THR A 31 -13.50 -12.70 -1.66
C THR A 31 -14.70 -12.17 -2.42
N THR A 32 -15.10 -10.93 -2.17
CA THR A 32 -16.37 -10.39 -2.68
C THR A 32 -16.20 -9.43 -3.86
N ASN A 33 -14.98 -9.03 -4.19
CA ASN A 33 -14.75 -7.96 -5.16
C ASN A 33 -14.30 -8.49 -6.52
N VAL A 34 -14.61 -7.75 -7.59
CA VAL A 34 -14.25 -8.07 -8.98
C VAL A 34 -12.87 -7.52 -9.36
N HIS A 35 -12.11 -7.05 -8.40
CA HIS A 35 -10.82 -6.40 -8.60
C HIS A 35 -9.65 -7.36 -8.40
N GLU A 36 -8.55 -7.06 -9.09
CA GLU A 36 -7.28 -7.73 -8.87
C GLU A 36 -6.49 -6.93 -7.83
N PHE A 37 -6.21 -7.53 -6.69
CA PHE A 37 -5.49 -6.87 -5.61
C PHE A 37 -4.01 -7.22 -5.63
N TYR A 38 -3.22 -6.20 -5.34
CA TYR A 38 -1.77 -6.25 -5.30
C TYR A 38 -1.26 -5.55 -4.05
N PHE A 39 -0.01 -5.81 -3.69
CA PHE A 39 0.74 -5.05 -2.70
C PHE A 39 2.20 -4.95 -3.16
N SER A 40 2.93 -3.94 -2.70
CA SER A 40 4.38 -3.88 -2.95
C SER A 40 5.11 -4.89 -2.08
N GLU A 41 6.11 -5.59 -2.62
CA GLU A 41 6.99 -6.45 -1.79
C GLU A 41 7.62 -5.70 -0.60
N LEU A 42 7.80 -4.37 -0.72
CA LEU A 42 8.26 -3.52 0.38
C LEU A 42 7.33 -3.55 1.59
N SER A 43 6.03 -3.73 1.38
CA SER A 43 5.08 -3.81 2.48
C SER A 43 5.36 -4.98 3.39
N LEU A 44 5.97 -6.09 2.92
CA LEU A 44 6.40 -7.18 3.81
C LEU A 44 7.52 -6.72 4.77
N PHE A 45 8.47 -5.95 4.25
CA PHE A 45 9.54 -5.38 5.07
C PHE A 45 8.97 -4.38 6.08
N GLU A 46 8.09 -3.50 5.62
CA GLU A 46 7.47 -2.48 6.47
C GLU A 46 6.60 -3.10 7.58
N LEU A 47 5.81 -4.13 7.26
CA LEU A 47 5.06 -4.93 8.25
C LEU A 47 6.00 -5.57 9.28
N ALA A 48 7.09 -6.18 8.84
CA ALA A 48 8.07 -6.78 9.74
C ALA A 48 8.69 -5.73 10.67
N ALA A 49 9.07 -4.57 10.15
CA ALA A 49 9.65 -3.47 10.91
C ALA A 49 8.67 -2.89 11.93
N LYS A 50 7.42 -2.61 11.52
CA LYS A 50 6.35 -2.12 12.40
C LYS A 50 6.00 -3.14 13.48
N GLY A 51 5.83 -4.41 13.11
CA GLY A 51 5.59 -5.49 14.06
C GLY A 51 6.72 -5.67 15.07
N ALA A 52 7.97 -5.68 14.62
CA ALA A 52 9.14 -5.81 15.50
C ALA A 52 9.23 -4.67 16.52
N LYS A 53 8.93 -3.43 16.10
CA LYS A 53 8.83 -2.28 16.99
C LYS A 53 7.77 -2.52 18.08
N LEU A 54 6.56 -2.94 17.72
CA LEU A 54 5.49 -3.20 18.68
C LEU A 54 5.82 -4.33 19.66
N VAL A 55 6.40 -5.45 19.19
CA VAL A 55 6.87 -6.54 20.05
C VAL A 55 7.90 -6.03 21.07
N SER A 56 8.81 -5.15 20.64
CA SER A 56 9.86 -4.61 21.51
C SER A 56 9.35 -3.67 22.60
N GLN A 57 8.15 -3.10 22.44
CA GLN A 57 7.55 -2.13 23.36
C GLN A 57 6.83 -2.76 24.57
N LYS A 58 6.84 -4.10 24.71
CA LYS A 58 6.40 -4.87 25.90
C LYS A 58 4.92 -4.76 26.32
N ASP A 59 4.01 -4.40 25.44
CA ASP A 59 2.55 -4.46 25.73
C ASP A 59 1.98 -5.89 25.67
N ASN A 60 2.81 -6.92 25.40
CA ASN A 60 2.50 -8.36 25.41
C ASN A 60 1.32 -8.83 24.54
N THR A 61 0.71 -7.97 23.74
CA THR A 61 -0.41 -8.31 22.85
C THR A 61 0.03 -8.89 21.52
N LEU A 62 1.25 -8.55 21.06
CA LEU A 62 1.83 -9.00 19.81
C LEU A 62 3.09 -9.83 20.06
N VAL A 63 3.20 -11.01 19.44
CA VAL A 63 4.40 -11.85 19.47
C VAL A 63 4.99 -12.01 18.07
N VAL A 64 6.27 -12.40 17.99
CA VAL A 64 6.97 -12.64 16.70
C VAL A 64 6.20 -13.63 15.81
N ALA A 65 5.52 -14.60 16.42
CA ALA A 65 4.71 -15.59 15.70
C ALA A 65 3.48 -15.00 14.99
N ASP A 66 2.96 -13.83 15.42
CA ASP A 66 1.89 -13.12 14.70
C ASP A 66 2.44 -12.49 13.42
N ILE A 67 3.64 -11.90 13.52
CA ILE A 67 4.32 -11.29 12.37
C ILE A 67 4.63 -12.37 11.31
N THR A 68 5.26 -13.47 11.70
CA THR A 68 5.64 -14.51 10.72
C THR A 68 4.43 -15.14 10.06
N ARG A 69 3.36 -15.44 10.81
CA ARG A 69 2.10 -15.96 10.25
C ARG A 69 1.46 -14.98 9.27
N GLY A 70 1.43 -13.68 9.60
CA GLY A 70 0.88 -12.67 8.72
C GLY A 70 1.66 -12.54 7.41
N LEU A 71 2.99 -12.49 7.48
CA LEU A 71 3.85 -12.43 6.30
C LEU A 71 3.70 -13.69 5.42
N ASP A 72 3.63 -14.88 6.02
CA ASP A 72 3.41 -16.11 5.27
C ASP A 72 2.02 -16.14 4.62
N ALA A 73 0.98 -15.68 5.33
CA ALA A 73 -0.37 -15.57 4.77
C ALA A 73 -0.38 -14.66 3.53
N LEU A 74 0.28 -13.50 3.59
CA LEU A 74 0.38 -12.59 2.45
C LEU A 74 1.18 -13.17 1.28
N ARG A 75 2.27 -13.90 1.55
CA ARG A 75 3.10 -14.52 0.50
C ARG A 75 2.37 -15.62 -0.27
N TRP A 76 1.50 -16.38 0.41
CA TRP A 76 0.88 -17.56 -0.17
C TRP A 76 -0.58 -17.36 -0.60
N ASP A 77 -1.21 -16.23 -0.26
CA ASP A 77 -2.56 -15.93 -0.72
C ASP A 77 -2.59 -15.52 -2.20
N LYS A 78 -3.01 -16.45 -3.05
CA LYS A 78 -3.07 -16.24 -4.52
C LYS A 78 -4.04 -15.13 -4.95
N ARG A 79 -4.93 -14.67 -4.07
CA ARG A 79 -5.88 -13.57 -4.36
C ARG A 79 -5.22 -12.20 -4.25
N LEU A 80 -4.07 -12.12 -3.58
CA LEU A 80 -3.32 -10.89 -3.34
C LEU A 80 -1.88 -11.06 -3.83
N ARG A 81 -1.52 -10.40 -4.93
CA ARG A 81 -0.22 -10.61 -5.59
C ARG A 81 0.81 -9.56 -5.19
N ALA A 82 2.02 -10.01 -4.84
CA ALA A 82 3.13 -9.12 -4.59
C ALA A 82 3.67 -8.54 -5.90
N LEU A 83 4.00 -7.24 -5.90
CA LEU A 83 4.66 -6.54 -6.99
C LEU A 83 6.06 -6.11 -6.55
N PRO A 84 7.09 -6.44 -7.35
CA PRO A 84 8.46 -6.05 -7.04
C PRO A 84 8.65 -4.55 -7.26
N TRP A 85 9.39 -3.92 -6.34
CA TRP A 85 9.69 -2.49 -6.40
C TRP A 85 10.97 -2.16 -7.19
N TYR A 86 11.72 -3.19 -7.64
CA TYR A 86 13.07 -3.04 -8.18
C TYR A 86 13.20 -3.46 -9.66
N THR A 87 12.15 -3.96 -10.29
CA THR A 87 12.23 -4.51 -11.66
C THR A 87 12.03 -3.48 -12.76
N ASN A 88 11.57 -2.27 -12.44
CA ASN A 88 11.36 -1.19 -13.39
C ASN A 88 12.11 0.07 -12.93
N PRO A 89 13.13 0.55 -13.67
CA PRO A 89 13.88 1.75 -13.31
C PRO A 89 13.00 3.00 -13.12
N LEU A 90 11.90 3.11 -13.87
CA LEU A 90 10.95 4.24 -13.78
C LEU A 90 10.35 4.39 -12.37
N LEU A 91 10.26 3.28 -11.63
CA LEU A 91 9.74 3.29 -10.26
C LEU A 91 10.66 4.09 -9.34
N LEU A 92 11.97 3.85 -9.43
CA LEU A 92 12.95 4.56 -8.61
C LEU A 92 13.05 6.03 -9.03
N GLU A 93 13.04 6.31 -10.33
CA GLU A 93 13.01 7.68 -10.85
C GLU A 93 11.81 8.47 -10.32
N LEU A 94 10.61 7.89 -10.41
CA LEU A 94 9.39 8.52 -9.90
C LEU A 94 9.44 8.65 -8.37
N ALA A 95 9.96 7.65 -7.65
CA ALA A 95 10.04 7.69 -6.18
C ALA A 95 10.97 8.81 -5.70
N VAL A 96 12.10 9.04 -6.38
CA VAL A 96 13.01 10.16 -6.09
C VAL A 96 12.35 11.51 -6.33
N LYS A 97 11.47 11.61 -7.32
CA LYS A 97 10.71 12.84 -7.57
C LYS A 97 9.61 13.05 -6.53
N ILE A 98 8.93 11.98 -6.10
CA ILE A 98 7.95 12.04 -5.00
C ILE A 98 8.62 12.47 -3.69
N ARG A 99 9.86 12.02 -3.46
CA ARG A 99 10.66 12.34 -2.27
C ARG A 99 10.87 13.84 -2.04
N VAL A 100 10.74 14.67 -3.06
CA VAL A 100 10.88 16.14 -2.95
C VAL A 100 9.85 16.73 -1.98
N PHE A 101 8.67 16.13 -1.85
CA PHE A 101 7.58 16.66 -1.01
C PHE A 101 6.99 15.63 -0.04
N HIS A 102 7.38 14.35 -0.12
CA HIS A 102 7.03 13.33 0.88
C HIS A 102 8.26 12.71 1.55
N SER A 103 8.33 12.83 2.88
CA SER A 103 9.52 12.49 3.66
C SER A 103 9.63 11.02 4.06
N ASP A 104 8.65 10.17 3.72
CA ASP A 104 8.79 8.71 3.85
C ASP A 104 9.11 8.10 2.48
N PHE A 105 10.25 7.44 2.36
CA PHE A 105 10.68 6.87 1.08
C PHE A 105 10.02 5.52 0.80
N PHE A 106 9.54 4.80 1.82
CA PHE A 106 8.75 3.58 1.61
C PHE A 106 7.45 3.93 0.89
N ASP A 107 6.73 4.95 1.36
CA ASP A 107 5.52 5.44 0.72
C ASP A 107 5.80 5.93 -0.71
N CYS A 108 6.93 6.62 -0.94
CA CYS A 108 7.33 7.03 -2.29
C CYS A 108 7.48 5.82 -3.24
N LEU A 109 8.16 4.75 -2.78
CA LEU A 109 8.36 3.54 -3.58
C LEU A 109 7.06 2.76 -3.79
N ILE A 110 6.21 2.66 -2.76
CA ILE A 110 4.91 1.97 -2.85
C ILE A 110 4.00 2.70 -3.84
N LEU A 111 3.91 4.03 -3.76
CA LEU A 111 3.15 4.84 -4.70
C LEU A 111 3.70 4.70 -6.12
N SER A 112 5.02 4.78 -6.32
CA SER A 112 5.62 4.56 -7.64
C SER A 112 5.33 3.16 -8.18
N THR A 113 5.33 2.14 -7.30
CA THR A 113 4.93 0.78 -7.67
C THR A 113 3.49 0.77 -8.18
N ALA A 114 2.59 1.48 -7.50
CA ALA A 114 1.19 1.57 -7.90
C ALA A 114 1.03 2.27 -9.25
N VAL A 115 1.70 3.41 -9.45
CA VAL A 115 1.65 4.15 -10.72
C VAL A 115 2.09 3.28 -11.90
N CYS A 116 3.17 2.48 -11.72
CA CYS A 116 3.71 1.66 -12.81
C CYS A 116 2.91 0.38 -13.11
N PHE A 117 2.18 -0.18 -12.14
CA PHE A 117 1.63 -1.55 -12.28
C PHE A 117 0.14 -1.68 -11.99
N ALA A 118 -0.49 -0.67 -11.38
CA ALA A 118 -1.88 -0.68 -10.96
C ALA A 118 -2.66 0.50 -11.56
N GLU A 119 -3.98 0.42 -11.57
CA GLU A 119 -4.86 1.52 -11.98
C GLU A 119 -5.27 2.38 -10.78
N VAL A 120 -5.23 1.79 -9.59
CA VAL A 120 -5.68 2.41 -8.35
C VAL A 120 -4.65 2.16 -7.24
N PHE A 121 -4.32 3.21 -6.50
CA PHE A 121 -3.60 3.11 -5.23
C PHE A 121 -4.57 3.30 -4.07
N ALA A 122 -4.76 2.24 -3.29
CA ALA A 122 -5.60 2.27 -2.11
C ALA A 122 -4.74 2.61 -0.89
N THR A 123 -5.01 3.72 -0.20
CA THR A 123 -4.26 4.16 0.98
C THR A 123 -5.18 4.80 2.03
N PHE A 124 -4.69 4.87 3.27
CA PHE A 124 -5.32 5.68 4.32
C PHE A 124 -4.71 7.09 4.41
N ASP A 125 -3.58 7.32 3.74
CA ASP A 125 -2.87 8.60 3.77
C ASP A 125 -3.47 9.59 2.76
N GLN A 126 -4.43 10.39 3.24
CA GLN A 126 -4.99 11.49 2.46
C GLN A 126 -4.00 12.65 2.29
N ASP A 127 -3.07 12.84 3.24
CA ASP A 127 -2.08 13.90 3.16
C ASP A 127 -1.11 13.66 2.00
N LEU A 128 -0.73 12.40 1.73
CA LEU A 128 0.05 12.02 0.55
C LEU A 128 -0.66 12.43 -0.74
N PHE A 129 -1.95 12.14 -0.86
CA PHE A 129 -2.76 12.55 -2.01
C PHE A 129 -2.80 14.07 -2.17
N GLU A 130 -3.09 14.83 -1.11
CA GLU A 130 -3.16 16.29 -1.15
C GLU A 130 -1.82 16.94 -1.50
N LYS A 131 -0.71 16.39 -0.97
CA LYS A 131 0.62 16.81 -1.38
C LYS A 131 0.82 16.60 -2.88
N ILE A 132 0.50 15.44 -3.45
CA ILE A 132 0.72 15.21 -4.89
C ILE A 132 -0.20 16.11 -5.75
N ARG A 133 -1.48 16.22 -5.38
CA ARG A 133 -2.49 17.00 -6.11
C ARG A 133 -2.13 18.48 -6.23
N THR A 134 -1.33 18.99 -5.31
CA THR A 134 -0.84 20.38 -5.32
C THR A 134 0.46 20.59 -6.09
N HIS A 135 1.00 19.55 -6.74
CA HIS A 135 2.25 19.58 -7.51
C HIS A 135 2.02 19.22 -9.00
N PRO A 136 1.61 20.18 -9.85
CA PRO A 136 1.30 19.94 -11.26
C PRO A 136 2.38 19.19 -12.09
N PRO A 137 3.69 19.46 -11.92
CA PRO A 137 4.72 18.73 -12.67
C PRO A 137 4.67 17.23 -12.41
N LEU A 138 4.46 16.82 -11.16
CA LEU A 138 4.37 15.40 -10.83
C LEU A 138 3.11 14.77 -11.39
N ILE A 139 1.96 15.46 -11.35
CA ILE A 139 0.72 14.95 -11.94
C ILE A 139 0.91 14.66 -13.42
N GLN A 140 1.60 15.55 -14.15
CA GLN A 140 1.92 15.32 -15.56
C GLN A 140 2.78 14.07 -15.77
N GLU A 141 3.77 13.84 -14.91
CA GLU A 141 4.59 12.63 -14.98
C GLU A 141 3.81 11.35 -14.66
N VAL A 142 2.97 11.39 -13.63
CA VAL A 142 2.10 10.26 -13.29
C VAL A 142 1.17 9.95 -14.45
N ARG A 143 0.55 10.96 -15.06
CA ARG A 143 -0.33 10.78 -16.22
C ARG A 143 0.40 10.29 -17.48
N ALA A 144 1.64 10.72 -17.69
CA ALA A 144 2.48 10.22 -18.77
C ALA A 144 2.78 8.71 -18.64
N LEU A 145 2.84 8.20 -17.40
CA LEU A 145 3.01 6.77 -17.11
C LEU A 145 1.67 6.02 -17.04
N ASN A 146 0.64 6.67 -16.52
CA ASN A 146 -0.66 6.09 -16.19
C ASN A 146 -1.75 7.16 -16.14
N ASP A 147 -2.35 7.44 -17.30
CA ASP A 147 -3.30 8.53 -17.50
C ASP A 147 -4.64 8.33 -16.77
N SER A 148 -4.93 7.10 -16.33
CA SER A 148 -6.16 6.75 -15.61
C SER A 148 -5.96 6.48 -14.12
N PHE A 149 -4.79 6.85 -13.58
CA PHE A 149 -4.40 6.56 -12.20
C PHE A 149 -5.32 7.24 -11.19
N ARG A 150 -5.72 6.47 -10.17
CA ARG A 150 -6.71 6.89 -9.16
C ARG A 150 -6.26 6.53 -7.75
N PHE A 151 -6.77 7.27 -6.78
CA PHE A 151 -6.63 6.97 -5.35
C PHE A 151 -7.94 6.42 -4.78
N TRP A 152 -7.85 5.48 -3.84
CA TRP A 152 -9.00 4.93 -3.14
C TRP A 152 -8.75 4.92 -1.63
N PHE A 153 -9.69 5.42 -0.84
CA PHE A 153 -9.45 5.70 0.57
C PHE A 153 -10.27 4.81 1.50
N HIS A 154 -9.77 4.71 2.74
CA HIS A 154 -10.46 4.15 3.90
C HIS A 154 -10.86 2.66 3.76
N ASP A 155 -12.15 2.35 3.81
CA ASP A 155 -12.69 1.00 3.74
C ASP A 155 -13.14 0.62 2.31
N LEU A 156 -12.71 1.42 1.31
CA LEU A 156 -13.03 1.22 -0.10
C LEU A 156 -14.55 1.24 -0.40
N SER A 157 -15.35 1.90 0.45
CA SER A 157 -16.80 1.99 0.24
C SER A 157 -17.20 3.08 -0.76
N SER A 158 -16.33 4.06 -0.98
CA SER A 158 -16.53 5.16 -1.94
C SER A 158 -15.98 4.81 -3.32
N GLU A 159 -16.20 5.67 -4.31
CA GLU A 159 -15.55 5.54 -5.61
C GLU A 159 -14.10 6.07 -5.59
N PRO A 160 -13.16 5.47 -6.34
CA PRO A 160 -11.82 6.00 -6.50
C PRO A 160 -11.78 7.40 -7.13
N ILE A 161 -10.88 8.25 -6.65
CA ILE A 161 -10.71 9.65 -7.06
C ILE A 161 -9.55 9.75 -8.06
N ALA A 162 -9.74 10.44 -9.18
CA ALA A 162 -8.67 10.69 -10.15
C ALA A 162 -7.60 11.63 -9.60
N LEU A 163 -6.35 11.35 -9.96
CA LEU A 163 -5.22 12.25 -9.70
C LEU A 163 -5.11 13.37 -10.75
#